data_AF-A0A7Y2X773-F1
#
_entry.id   AF-A0A7Y2X773-F1
#
_cell.length_a   1.000
_cell.length_b   1.000
_cell.length_c   1.000
_cell.angle_alpha   90.00
_cell.angle_beta   90.00
_cell.angle_gamma   90.00
#
_symmetry.space_group_name_H-M   'P 1'
#
loop_
_entity.id
_entity.type
_entity.pdbx_description
1 polymer ?
#
loop_
_entity_poly.entity_id
_entity_poly.type
_entity_poly.pdbx_seq_one_letter_code
_entity_poly.pdbx_strand_id
1 'polypeptide(L)'
;MKIYCSLLCITAILSGILTADTIVLKTGTTYEGKILSETADSYLVEIHHSKSIKDERRIPKDQVRKIIEAEKDAKDMAIVKALVPTPDRLTTAAYERRIQTAKSFLTRYPQSTHLKEVTTILKTLEKEHTVIAKGGIKLDGQLISPSDIEANAYDIDARILFGKIKHAAKSGHYQRALRRWETLKNNYPHSTAYQSSLAMVPRILFAHQSDLKNSLRTLKAREAKRQSALKSLNEGDRLRTIAALAENKQSYKARIENEKKELKTQWLTIDPYHQGALEYNLKNAEAELKRLSSYDPSKFKPAGPTYRDAWSALAKNNLEDASLLIHHLKSFKLPDRYTAPLVQRLEEKQTAQIKAEQQAAKDLAEQKRLAAKAAAEKAKKETMEKKK
;
A
#
# COMPACT_ATOMS: atom_id res chain seq x y z
N MET A 1 32.37 -55.12 -18.35
CA MET A 1 32.57 -53.90 -19.17
C MET A 1 32.21 -52.70 -18.29
N LYS A 2 33.21 -51.89 -17.95
CA LYS A 2 33.12 -50.73 -17.04
C LYS A 2 32.53 -49.54 -17.79
N ILE A 3 31.53 -48.87 -17.23
CA ILE A 3 31.26 -47.44 -17.50
C ILE A 3 30.80 -46.79 -16.18
N TYR A 4 31.79 -46.29 -15.43
CA TYR A 4 31.60 -45.15 -14.53
C TYR A 4 31.92 -43.91 -15.35
N CYS A 5 31.02 -42.92 -15.41
CA CYS A 5 31.37 -41.61 -15.95
C CYS A 5 30.71 -40.50 -15.13
N SER A 6 31.50 -40.01 -14.18
CA SER A 6 31.69 -38.61 -13.80
C SER A 6 30.46 -37.77 -13.45
N LEU A 7 30.13 -37.79 -12.15
CA LEU A 7 29.52 -36.67 -11.45
C LEU A 7 30.56 -35.54 -11.32
N LEU A 8 30.46 -34.53 -12.18
CA LEU A 8 31.34 -33.35 -12.15
C LEU A 8 30.79 -32.38 -11.08
N CYS A 9 31.26 -32.53 -9.84
CA CYS A 9 31.04 -31.55 -8.76
C CYS A 9 31.82 -30.28 -9.08
N ILE A 10 31.13 -29.27 -9.64
CA ILE A 10 31.60 -27.89 -9.65
C ILE A 10 31.54 -27.37 -8.22
N THR A 11 32.61 -27.58 -7.47
CA THR A 11 32.89 -26.85 -6.24
C THR A 11 33.26 -25.43 -6.64
N ALA A 12 32.27 -24.54 -6.66
CA ALA A 12 32.53 -23.12 -6.66
C ALA A 12 33.32 -22.79 -5.38
N ILE A 13 34.63 -22.60 -5.52
CA ILE A 13 35.48 -21.99 -4.50
C ILE A 13 34.93 -20.56 -4.34
N LEU A 14 33.99 -20.41 -3.40
CA LEU A 14 33.58 -19.14 -2.85
C LEU A 14 34.84 -18.56 -2.22
N SER A 15 35.56 -17.75 -3.00
CA SER A 15 36.61 -16.90 -2.50
C SER A 15 35.92 -15.83 -1.65
N GLY A 16 35.66 -16.17 -0.39
CA GLY A 16 35.31 -15.19 0.61
C GLY A 16 36.42 -14.16 0.62
N ILE A 17 36.11 -12.94 0.19
CA ILE A 17 36.96 -11.79 0.47
C ILE A 17 36.91 -11.68 2.00
N LEU A 18 37.97 -12.12 2.69
CA LEU A 18 38.16 -11.76 4.09
C LEU A 18 38.30 -10.24 4.13
N THR A 19 37.25 -9.56 4.54
CA THR A 19 37.26 -8.13 4.83
C THR A 19 37.84 -7.96 6.23
N ALA A 20 39.10 -7.52 6.33
CA ALA A 20 39.81 -7.31 7.59
C ALA A 20 39.53 -5.89 8.15
N ASP A 21 39.59 -5.72 9.48
CA ASP A 21 39.50 -4.38 10.09
C ASP A 21 40.74 -3.56 9.72
N THR A 22 40.60 -2.26 9.50
CA THR A 22 41.73 -1.37 9.21
C THR A 22 42.06 -0.52 10.43
N ILE A 23 43.26 -0.68 10.98
CA ILE A 23 43.76 0.13 12.10
C ILE A 23 44.71 1.18 11.53
N VAL A 24 44.31 2.44 11.66
CA VAL A 24 45.10 3.61 11.26
C VAL A 24 45.80 4.16 12.49
N LEU A 25 47.13 4.17 12.48
CA LEU A 25 47.94 4.78 13.54
C LEU A 25 48.04 6.31 13.37
N LYS A 26 48.38 7.01 14.46
CA LYS A 26 48.66 8.46 14.45
C LYS A 26 49.84 8.83 13.54
N THR A 27 50.76 7.89 13.32
CA THR A 27 51.91 8.01 12.41
C THR A 27 51.52 7.92 10.93
N GLY A 28 50.27 7.56 10.61
CA GLY A 28 49.79 7.34 9.24
C GLY A 28 49.91 5.90 8.75
N THR A 29 50.55 4.99 9.50
CA THR A 29 50.65 3.57 9.17
C THR A 29 49.29 2.88 9.30
N THR A 30 48.93 2.03 8.34
CA THR A 30 47.66 1.27 8.34
C THR A 30 47.93 -0.23 8.41
N TYR A 31 47.22 -0.93 9.31
CA TYR A 31 47.23 -2.40 9.39
C TYR A 31 45.86 -2.95 9.02
N GLU A 32 45.82 -3.93 8.13
CA GLU A 32 44.61 -4.69 7.81
C GLU A 32 44.63 -6.02 8.57
N GLY A 33 43.68 -6.22 9.47
CA GLY A 33 43.65 -7.37 10.37
C GLY A 33 42.39 -7.45 11.23
N LYS A 34 42.17 -8.55 11.95
CA LYS A 34 41.04 -8.71 12.87
C LYS A 34 41.45 -8.38 14.30
N ILE A 35 40.67 -7.59 15.04
CA ILE A 35 40.93 -7.39 16.48
C ILE A 35 40.55 -8.68 17.25
N LEU A 36 41.53 -9.31 17.89
CA LEU A 36 41.38 -10.55 18.66
C LEU A 36 40.96 -10.28 20.10
N SER A 37 41.51 -9.24 20.72
CA SER A 37 41.16 -8.84 22.10
C SER A 37 41.50 -7.38 22.39
N GLU A 38 40.79 -6.80 23.36
CA GLU A 38 41.00 -5.44 23.84
C GLU A 38 41.31 -5.47 25.34
N THR A 39 42.42 -4.84 25.72
CA THR A 39 42.82 -4.59 27.11
C THR A 39 42.66 -3.11 27.46
N ALA A 40 42.89 -2.71 28.71
CA ALA A 40 42.85 -1.29 29.10
C ALA A 40 43.74 -0.41 28.20
N ASP A 41 44.93 -0.90 27.84
CA ASP A 41 45.98 -0.08 27.22
C ASP A 41 46.30 -0.45 25.76
N SER A 42 45.77 -1.57 25.24
CA SER A 42 46.16 -2.06 23.91
C SER A 42 45.12 -2.94 23.20
N TYR A 43 45.19 -2.98 21.88
CA TYR A 43 44.49 -3.94 21.02
C TYR A 43 45.45 -5.07 20.63
N LEU A 44 44.99 -6.32 20.69
CA LEU A 44 45.65 -7.45 20.05
C LEU A 44 44.99 -7.69 18.68
N VAL A 45 45.78 -7.69 17.62
CA VAL A 45 45.29 -7.62 16.24
C VAL A 45 45.96 -8.71 15.40
N GLU A 46 45.16 -9.55 14.76
CA GLU A 46 45.61 -10.52 13.75
C GLU A 46 45.77 -9.80 12.41
N ILE A 47 46.98 -9.42 12.03
CA ILE A 47 47.32 -8.75 10.77
C ILE A 47 47.54 -9.81 9.67
N HIS A 48 46.95 -9.61 8.50
CA HIS A 48 47.16 -10.51 7.36
C HIS A 48 48.24 -9.95 6.44
N HIS A 49 49.38 -10.65 6.34
CA HIS A 49 50.43 -10.32 5.36
C HIS A 49 50.17 -10.96 3.99
N SER A 50 49.46 -12.10 3.96
CA SER A 50 48.97 -12.77 2.75
C SER A 50 47.81 -13.72 3.11
N LYS A 51 47.15 -14.36 2.12
CA LYS A 51 46.03 -15.29 2.39
C LYS A 51 46.37 -16.45 3.36
N SER A 52 47.65 -16.77 3.55
CA SER A 52 48.12 -17.87 4.40
C SER A 52 49.00 -17.42 5.57
N ILE A 53 49.41 -16.16 5.65
CA ILE A 53 50.32 -15.65 6.69
C ILE A 53 49.57 -14.65 7.58
N LYS A 54 49.37 -15.06 8.83
CA LYS A 54 48.75 -14.28 9.90
C LYS A 54 49.81 -13.95 10.94
N ASP A 55 49.85 -12.70 11.38
CA ASP A 55 50.71 -12.23 12.46
C ASP A 55 49.86 -11.60 13.57
N GLU A 56 50.25 -11.75 14.83
CA GLU A 56 49.54 -11.16 15.97
C GLU A 56 50.35 -10.00 16.52
N ARG A 57 49.76 -8.80 16.45
CA ARG A 57 50.42 -7.57 16.90
C ARG A 57 49.63 -6.90 18.01
N ARG A 58 50.35 -6.53 19.05
CA ARG A 58 49.84 -5.68 20.12
C ARG A 58 50.06 -4.21 19.75
N ILE A 59 48.97 -3.45 19.64
CA ILE A 59 48.98 -2.02 19.28
C ILE A 59 48.47 -1.20 20.47
N PRO A 60 49.28 -0.30 21.04
CA PRO A 60 48.86 0.62 22.10
C PRO A 60 47.74 1.58 21.66
N LYS A 61 46.74 1.81 22.51
CA LYS A 61 45.56 2.65 22.16
C LYS A 61 45.93 4.11 21.90
N ASP A 62 46.92 4.62 22.61
CA ASP A 62 47.44 5.98 22.45
C ASP A 62 48.05 6.22 21.06
N GLN A 63 48.49 5.17 20.36
CA GLN A 63 49.03 5.23 19.01
C GLN A 63 47.97 5.05 17.93
N VAL A 64 46.78 4.57 18.27
CA VAL A 64 45.68 4.38 17.33
C VAL A 64 44.99 5.71 17.07
N ARG A 65 44.88 6.08 15.79
CA ARG A 65 44.09 7.24 15.35
C ARG A 65 42.64 6.84 15.11
N LYS A 66 42.43 5.69 14.47
CA LYS A 66 41.10 5.22 14.06
C LYS A 66 41.12 3.72 13.78
N ILE A 67 40.06 3.02 14.15
CA ILE A 67 39.78 1.63 13.74
C ILE A 67 38.57 1.65 12.80
N ILE A 68 38.67 0.94 11.68
CA ILE A 68 37.60 0.70 10.71
C ILE A 68 37.24 -0.77 10.85
N GLU A 69 36.23 -1.10 11.66
CA GLU A 69 35.73 -2.48 11.77
C GLU A 69 34.99 -2.85 10.49
N ALA A 70 35.46 -3.85 9.75
CA ALA A 70 34.94 -4.18 8.42
C ALA A 70 33.76 -5.18 8.44
N GLU A 71 33.48 -5.82 9.59
CA GLU A 71 32.49 -6.91 9.67
C GLU A 71 31.14 -6.50 10.30
N LYS A 72 31.14 -5.57 11.26
CA LYS A 72 29.91 -5.19 11.98
C LYS A 72 29.08 -4.15 11.24
N ASP A 73 29.74 -3.16 10.63
CA ASP A 73 29.05 -2.13 9.87
C ASP A 73 28.49 -2.69 8.55
N ALA A 74 29.17 -3.64 7.90
CA ALA A 74 28.66 -4.31 6.70
C ALA A 74 27.35 -5.08 6.94
N LYS A 75 27.25 -5.81 8.07
CA LYS A 75 26.04 -6.54 8.46
C LYS A 75 24.89 -5.58 8.77
N ASP A 76 25.13 -4.54 9.56
CA ASP A 76 24.11 -3.53 9.88
C ASP A 76 23.75 -2.69 8.63
N MET A 77 24.69 -2.50 7.70
CA MET A 77 24.45 -1.80 6.45
C MET A 77 23.50 -2.59 5.55
N ALA A 78 23.61 -3.92 5.50
CA ALA A 78 22.65 -4.75 4.78
C ALA A 78 21.20 -4.56 5.29
N ILE A 79 21.03 -4.39 6.62
CA ILE A 79 19.74 -4.08 7.23
C ILE A 79 19.25 -2.70 6.78
N VAL A 80 20.11 -1.68 6.86
CA VAL A 80 19.77 -0.30 6.46
C VAL A 80 19.42 -0.22 4.97
N LYS A 81 20.16 -0.93 4.12
CA LYS A 81 19.93 -0.97 2.68
C LYS A 81 18.57 -1.58 2.35
N ALA A 82 18.14 -2.62 3.07
CA ALA A 82 16.82 -3.23 2.91
C ALA A 82 15.65 -2.34 3.39
N LEU A 83 15.92 -1.17 3.99
CA LEU A 83 14.88 -0.22 4.37
C LEU A 83 14.25 0.46 3.14
N VAL A 84 14.96 0.48 2.01
CA VAL A 84 14.49 1.03 0.73
C VAL A 84 14.66 0.01 -0.42
N PRO A 85 13.78 0.01 -1.44
CA PRO A 85 12.56 0.82 -1.53
C PRO A 85 11.54 0.42 -0.48
N THR A 86 10.83 1.41 0.07
CA THR A 86 9.78 1.15 1.06
C THR A 86 8.58 0.46 0.41
N PRO A 87 7.97 -0.53 1.10
CA PRO A 87 6.71 -1.11 0.67
C PRO A 87 5.58 -0.06 0.58
N ASP A 88 4.60 -0.34 -0.26
CA ASP A 88 3.39 0.47 -0.33
C ASP A 88 2.61 0.45 0.99
N ARG A 89 1.96 1.57 1.31
CA ARG A 89 1.05 1.73 2.46
C ARG A 89 1.68 1.43 3.83
N LEU A 90 2.97 1.70 3.98
CA LEU A 90 3.58 1.76 5.31
C LEU A 90 2.89 2.82 6.18
N THR A 91 2.72 2.51 7.46
CA THR A 91 2.20 3.44 8.46
C THR A 91 3.29 4.43 8.91
N THR A 92 2.89 5.56 9.48
CA THR A 92 3.82 6.55 10.10
C THR A 92 4.75 5.88 11.10
N ALA A 93 4.22 5.09 12.03
CA ALA A 93 5.02 4.33 13.01
C ALA A 93 5.97 3.31 12.38
N ALA A 94 5.67 2.78 11.18
CA ALA A 94 6.60 1.93 10.45
C ALA A 94 7.75 2.74 9.83
N TYR A 95 7.48 3.96 9.33
CA TYR A 95 8.52 4.89 8.87
C TYR A 95 9.41 5.34 10.01
N GLU A 96 8.85 5.74 11.17
CA GLU A 96 9.62 6.16 12.35
C GLU A 96 10.62 5.09 12.77
N ARG A 97 10.20 3.82 12.81
CA ARG A 97 11.10 2.68 13.09
C ARG A 97 12.23 2.53 12.06
N ARG A 98 11.93 2.69 10.77
CA ARG A 98 12.95 2.65 9.69
C ARG A 98 13.93 3.82 9.80
N ILE A 99 13.42 5.03 10.02
CA ILE A 99 14.22 6.25 10.25
C ILE A 99 15.15 6.05 11.45
N GLN A 100 14.61 5.54 12.57
CA GLN A 100 15.41 5.29 13.77
C GLN A 100 16.50 4.24 13.52
N THR A 101 16.23 3.23 12.70
CA THR A 101 17.22 2.20 12.32
C THR A 101 18.38 2.85 11.55
N ALA A 102 18.09 3.71 10.56
CA ALA A 102 19.12 4.43 9.82
C ALA A 102 19.91 5.43 10.70
N LYS A 103 19.23 6.16 11.60
CA LYS A 103 19.89 7.06 12.58
C LYS A 103 20.80 6.31 13.55
N SER A 104 20.37 5.13 13.99
CA SER A 104 21.16 4.28 14.89
C SER A 104 22.44 3.80 14.22
N PHE A 105 22.41 3.49 12.92
CA PHE A 105 23.62 3.17 12.16
C PHE A 105 24.61 4.33 12.15
N LEU A 106 24.16 5.55 11.83
CA LEU A 106 25.03 6.74 11.79
C LEU A 106 25.66 7.04 13.14
N THR A 107 24.93 6.77 14.23
CA THR A 107 25.42 6.98 15.61
C THR A 107 26.42 5.89 16.01
N ARG A 108 26.14 4.63 15.67
CA ARG A 108 26.97 3.47 16.01
C ARG A 108 28.27 3.42 15.21
N TYR A 109 28.25 3.86 13.95
CA TYR A 109 29.38 3.82 13.05
C TYR A 109 29.69 5.20 12.45
N PRO A 110 30.09 6.20 13.26
CA PRO A 110 30.32 7.59 12.82
C PRO A 110 31.49 7.76 11.84
N GLN A 111 32.18 6.67 11.56
CA GLN A 111 33.42 6.60 10.80
C GLN A 111 33.37 5.59 9.64
N SER A 112 32.20 4.96 9.41
CA SER A 112 31.99 3.97 8.36
C SER A 112 32.15 4.59 6.96
N THR A 113 32.55 3.79 5.99
CA THR A 113 32.56 4.16 4.57
C THR A 113 31.14 4.30 4.00
N HIS A 114 30.13 3.70 4.67
CA HIS A 114 28.73 3.69 4.24
C HIS A 114 27.91 4.93 4.63
N LEU A 115 28.50 5.89 5.35
CA LEU A 115 27.79 7.07 5.87
C LEU A 115 27.01 7.85 4.80
N LYS A 116 27.56 8.02 3.60
CA LYS A 116 26.90 8.71 2.47
C LYS A 116 25.66 7.97 1.98
N GLU A 117 25.74 6.64 1.87
CA GLU A 117 24.63 5.79 1.43
C GLU A 117 23.52 5.79 2.48
N VAL A 118 23.87 5.61 3.75
CA VAL A 118 22.89 5.65 4.87
C VAL A 118 22.23 7.01 5.01
N THR A 119 22.97 8.11 4.83
CA THR A 119 22.39 9.46 4.85
C THR A 119 21.40 9.65 3.70
N THR A 120 21.68 9.08 2.52
CA THR A 120 20.74 9.11 1.38
C THR A 120 19.47 8.31 1.69
N ILE A 121 19.62 7.11 2.27
CA ILE A 121 18.49 6.29 2.70
C ILE A 121 17.64 7.03 3.74
N LEU A 122 18.27 7.64 4.75
CA LEU A 122 17.60 8.42 5.77
C LEU A 122 16.81 9.57 5.16
N LYS A 123 17.41 10.36 4.27
CA LYS A 123 16.72 11.46 3.57
C LYS A 123 15.52 10.97 2.76
N THR A 124 15.63 9.85 2.06
CA THR A 124 14.50 9.24 1.35
C THR A 124 13.37 8.87 2.30
N LEU A 125 13.69 8.20 3.41
CA LEU A 125 12.71 7.80 4.41
C LEU A 125 12.03 9.02 5.08
N GLU A 126 12.77 10.07 5.40
CA GLU A 126 12.23 11.30 5.99
C GLU A 126 11.34 12.08 5.01
N LYS A 127 11.72 12.13 3.73
CA LYS A 127 10.89 12.74 2.67
C LYS A 127 9.57 11.98 2.51
N GLU A 128 9.63 10.65 2.41
CA GLU A 128 8.44 9.81 2.33
C GLU A 128 7.57 9.98 3.58
N HIS A 129 8.16 9.89 4.77
CA HIS A 129 7.47 10.06 6.04
C HIS A 129 6.71 11.39 6.13
N THR A 130 7.31 12.49 5.66
CA THR A 130 6.66 13.82 5.67
C THR A 130 5.34 13.82 4.88
N VAL A 131 5.29 13.13 3.75
CA VAL A 131 4.06 13.01 2.94
C VAL A 131 3.04 12.14 3.65
N ILE A 132 3.48 10.99 4.20
CA ILE A 132 2.60 10.04 4.91
C ILE A 132 2.03 10.64 6.20
N ALA A 133 2.84 11.38 6.96
CA ALA A 133 2.43 12.05 8.20
C ALA A 133 1.35 13.11 7.96
N LYS A 134 1.30 13.71 6.76
CA LYS A 134 0.25 14.65 6.35
C LYS A 134 -1.04 13.95 5.86
N GLY A 135 -1.09 12.62 5.89
CA GLY A 135 -2.22 11.84 5.36
C GLY A 135 -2.05 11.35 3.93
N GLY A 136 -0.85 11.48 3.34
CA GLY A 136 -0.54 10.92 2.02
C GLY A 136 -0.39 9.40 2.07
N ILE A 137 -0.21 8.78 0.90
CA ILE A 137 -0.04 7.33 0.77
C ILE A 137 1.03 6.99 -0.27
N LYS A 138 1.79 5.92 -0.03
CA LYS A 138 2.61 5.29 -1.07
C LYS A 138 1.84 4.14 -1.71
N LEU A 139 1.61 4.21 -3.03
CA LEU A 139 0.82 3.25 -3.78
C LEU A 139 1.42 2.99 -5.16
N ASP A 140 1.64 1.72 -5.49
CA ASP A 140 2.34 1.27 -6.69
C ASP A 140 3.73 1.92 -6.84
N GLY A 141 4.45 2.07 -5.72
CA GLY A 141 5.78 2.69 -5.67
C GLY A 141 5.79 4.22 -5.74
N GLN A 142 4.63 4.86 -5.91
CA GLN A 142 4.50 6.32 -6.02
C GLN A 142 3.98 6.93 -4.72
N LEU A 143 4.57 8.06 -4.30
CA LEU A 143 4.02 8.88 -3.23
C LEU A 143 2.88 9.74 -3.76
N ILE A 144 1.74 9.68 -3.11
CA ILE A 144 0.54 10.44 -3.43
C ILE A 144 0.25 11.37 -2.24
N SER A 145 0.13 12.67 -2.52
CA SER A 145 -0.12 13.68 -1.49
C SER A 145 -1.59 13.63 -1.01
N PRO A 146 -1.93 14.19 0.17
CA PRO A 146 -3.31 14.26 0.63
C PRO A 146 -4.26 14.96 -0.34
N SER A 147 -3.82 16.05 -0.98
CA SER A 147 -4.62 16.78 -1.98
C SER A 147 -4.85 15.94 -3.24
N ASP A 148 -3.85 15.16 -3.67
CA ASP A 148 -4.01 14.25 -4.80
C ASP A 148 -4.92 13.07 -4.45
N ILE A 149 -4.93 12.64 -3.19
CA ILE A 149 -5.88 11.64 -2.69
C ILE A 149 -7.30 12.18 -2.79
N GLU A 150 -7.57 13.39 -2.30
CA GLU A 150 -8.90 14.00 -2.39
C GLU A 150 -9.36 14.15 -3.85
N ALA A 151 -8.51 14.74 -4.70
CA ALA A 151 -8.83 14.96 -6.10
C ALA A 151 -8.99 13.67 -6.91
N ASN A 152 -8.46 12.53 -6.45
CA ASN A 152 -8.47 11.26 -7.18
C ASN A 152 -8.96 10.06 -6.35
N ALA A 153 -9.77 10.32 -5.32
CA ALA A 153 -10.16 9.32 -4.32
C ALA A 153 -10.80 8.06 -4.95
N TYR A 154 -11.62 8.25 -5.98
CA TYR A 154 -12.30 7.16 -6.68
C TYR A 154 -11.32 6.12 -7.26
N ASP A 155 -10.34 6.55 -8.07
CA ASP A 155 -9.36 5.65 -8.68
C ASP A 155 -8.35 5.13 -7.64
N ILE A 156 -7.99 5.94 -6.64
CA ILE A 156 -7.04 5.54 -5.59
C ILE A 156 -7.62 4.41 -4.74
N ASP A 157 -8.86 4.53 -4.29
CA ASP A 157 -9.51 3.47 -3.51
C ASP A 157 -9.67 2.19 -4.34
N ALA A 158 -10.00 2.32 -5.62
CA ALA A 158 -10.06 1.20 -6.55
C ALA A 158 -8.70 0.50 -6.70
N ARG A 159 -7.60 1.26 -6.81
CA ARG A 159 -6.23 0.75 -6.86
C ARG A 159 -5.83 0.05 -5.56
N ILE A 160 -6.16 0.62 -4.40
CA ILE A 160 -5.93 0.01 -3.09
C ILE A 160 -6.63 -1.35 -3.01
N LEU A 161 -7.90 -1.41 -3.43
CA LEU A 161 -8.68 -2.65 -3.44
C LEU A 161 -8.08 -3.66 -4.42
N PHE A 162 -7.66 -3.23 -5.61
CA PHE A 162 -7.00 -4.08 -6.59
C PHE A 162 -5.69 -4.67 -6.08
N GLY A 163 -4.87 -3.88 -5.36
CA GLY A 163 -3.70 -4.39 -4.65
C GLY A 163 -4.04 -5.47 -3.62
N LYS A 164 -5.17 -5.34 -2.90
CA LYS A 164 -5.66 -6.37 -1.97
C LYS A 164 -6.13 -7.65 -2.70
N ILE A 165 -6.70 -7.52 -3.89
CA ILE A 165 -7.06 -8.68 -4.75
C ILE A 165 -5.80 -9.41 -5.20
N LYS A 166 -4.79 -8.68 -5.72
CA LYS A 166 -3.49 -9.25 -6.12
C LYS A 166 -2.84 -10.03 -4.98
N HIS A 167 -2.78 -9.43 -3.79
CA HIS A 167 -2.18 -10.08 -2.62
C HIS A 167 -2.94 -11.35 -2.20
N ALA A 168 -4.28 -11.30 -2.15
CA ALA A 168 -5.09 -12.47 -1.82
C ALA A 168 -4.91 -13.61 -2.84
N ALA A 169 -4.88 -13.28 -4.14
CA ALA A 169 -4.66 -14.25 -5.21
C ALA A 169 -3.26 -14.89 -5.13
N LYS A 170 -2.21 -14.08 -4.92
CA LYS A 170 -0.84 -14.58 -4.73
C LYS A 170 -0.69 -15.52 -3.53
N SER A 171 -1.54 -15.35 -2.52
CA SER A 171 -1.55 -16.18 -1.31
C SER A 171 -2.43 -17.44 -1.45
N GLY A 172 -2.95 -17.74 -2.64
CA GLY A 172 -3.88 -18.86 -2.87
C GLY A 172 -5.28 -18.66 -2.27
N HIS A 173 -5.58 -17.48 -1.73
CA HIS A 173 -6.89 -17.16 -1.14
C HIS A 173 -7.87 -16.67 -2.22
N TYR A 174 -8.17 -17.53 -3.19
CA TYR A 174 -8.95 -17.15 -4.38
C TYR A 174 -10.37 -16.66 -4.03
N GLN A 175 -11.06 -17.33 -3.11
CA GLN A 175 -12.39 -16.91 -2.68
C GLN A 175 -12.38 -15.50 -2.06
N ARG A 176 -11.36 -15.18 -1.25
CA ARG A 176 -11.16 -13.84 -0.70
C ARG A 176 -10.84 -12.82 -1.79
N ALA A 177 -10.05 -13.19 -2.79
CA ALA A 177 -9.74 -12.35 -3.94
C ALA A 177 -11.00 -12.03 -4.75
N LEU A 178 -11.85 -13.03 -5.01
CA LEU A 178 -13.09 -12.90 -5.77
C LEU A 178 -14.14 -12.05 -5.04
N ARG A 179 -14.29 -12.19 -3.71
CA ARG A 179 -15.13 -11.27 -2.90
C ARG A 179 -14.68 -9.82 -3.01
N ARG A 180 -13.38 -9.57 -2.92
CA ARG A 180 -12.83 -8.22 -3.09
C ARG A 180 -13.03 -7.69 -4.50
N TRP A 181 -12.93 -8.57 -5.50
CA TRP A 181 -13.19 -8.21 -6.88
C TRP A 181 -14.67 -7.92 -7.14
N GLU A 182 -15.59 -8.63 -6.50
CA GLU A 182 -17.03 -8.29 -6.52
C GLU A 182 -17.26 -6.88 -5.97
N THR A 183 -16.61 -6.49 -4.87
CA THR A 183 -16.63 -5.10 -4.39
C THR A 183 -16.06 -4.12 -5.42
N LEU A 184 -14.97 -4.48 -6.12
CA LEU A 184 -14.37 -3.65 -7.16
C LEU A 184 -15.33 -3.47 -8.34
N LYS A 185 -15.95 -4.56 -8.80
CA LYS A 185 -16.94 -4.61 -9.87
C LYS A 185 -18.15 -3.73 -9.58
N ASN A 186 -18.68 -3.81 -8.35
CA ASN A 186 -19.92 -3.13 -8.00
C ASN A 186 -19.71 -1.64 -7.69
N ASN A 187 -18.62 -1.29 -7.01
CA ASN A 187 -18.41 0.08 -6.54
C ASN A 187 -17.48 0.90 -7.46
N TYR A 188 -16.69 0.25 -8.31
CA TYR A 188 -15.70 0.90 -9.16
C TYR A 188 -15.69 0.39 -10.62
N PRO A 189 -16.86 0.18 -11.27
CA PRO A 189 -16.91 -0.39 -12.61
C PRO A 189 -16.22 0.49 -13.68
N HIS A 190 -16.04 1.79 -13.40
CA HIS A 190 -15.43 2.77 -14.30
C HIS A 190 -14.03 3.21 -13.84
N SER A 191 -13.40 2.44 -12.95
CA SER A 191 -12.01 2.68 -12.53
C SER A 191 -11.02 1.98 -13.45
N THR A 192 -9.84 2.58 -13.59
CA THR A 192 -8.71 1.95 -14.30
C THR A 192 -8.27 0.64 -13.62
N ALA A 193 -8.45 0.54 -12.31
CA ALA A 193 -8.19 -0.67 -11.54
C ALA A 193 -9.15 -1.81 -11.89
N TYR A 194 -10.44 -1.52 -12.10
CA TYR A 194 -11.40 -2.52 -12.58
C TYR A 194 -11.03 -3.01 -13.97
N GLN A 195 -10.75 -2.11 -14.92
CA GLN A 195 -10.29 -2.48 -16.26
C GLN A 195 -9.04 -3.38 -16.20
N SER A 196 -8.04 -2.99 -15.40
CA SER A 196 -6.81 -3.77 -15.19
C SER A 196 -7.08 -5.14 -14.57
N SER A 197 -8.12 -5.27 -13.75
CA SER A 197 -8.48 -6.54 -13.12
C SER A 197 -9.00 -7.58 -14.11
N LEU A 198 -9.56 -7.16 -15.25
CA LEU A 198 -10.17 -8.07 -16.24
C LEU A 198 -9.16 -9.02 -16.88
N ALA A 199 -7.87 -8.65 -16.95
CA ALA A 199 -6.81 -9.54 -17.41
C ALA A 199 -6.39 -10.59 -16.36
N MET A 200 -6.58 -10.28 -15.07
CA MET A 200 -6.09 -11.11 -13.97
C MET A 200 -7.16 -12.07 -13.43
N VAL A 201 -8.40 -11.60 -13.33
CA VAL A 201 -9.51 -12.34 -12.70
C VAL A 201 -9.81 -13.66 -13.38
N PRO A 202 -9.75 -13.81 -14.72
CA PRO A 202 -9.89 -15.12 -15.35
C PRO A 202 -8.92 -16.17 -14.79
N ARG A 203 -7.66 -15.79 -14.53
CA ARG A 203 -6.66 -16.69 -13.94
C ARG A 203 -7.03 -17.10 -12.51
N ILE A 204 -7.56 -16.16 -11.72
CA ILE A 204 -8.05 -16.42 -10.36
C ILE A 204 -9.25 -17.39 -10.41
N LEU A 205 -10.19 -17.15 -11.33
CA LEU A 205 -11.37 -18.00 -11.50
C LEU A 205 -10.97 -19.43 -11.91
N PHE A 206 -10.06 -19.60 -12.87
CA PHE A 206 -9.57 -20.93 -13.26
C PHE A 206 -8.89 -21.67 -12.11
N ALA A 207 -8.02 -21.00 -11.35
CA ALA A 207 -7.39 -21.61 -10.19
C ALA A 207 -8.43 -22.00 -9.13
N HIS A 208 -9.40 -21.13 -8.87
CA HIS A 208 -10.49 -21.40 -7.94
C HIS A 208 -11.37 -22.58 -8.37
N GLN A 209 -11.72 -22.67 -9.66
CA GLN A 209 -12.45 -23.80 -10.22
C GLN A 209 -11.70 -25.11 -10.04
N SER A 210 -10.38 -25.10 -10.22
CA SER A 210 -9.54 -26.29 -10.00
C SER A 210 -9.64 -26.77 -8.55
N ASP A 211 -9.53 -25.86 -7.58
CA ASP A 211 -9.67 -26.17 -6.15
C ASP A 211 -11.06 -26.71 -5.81
N LEU A 212 -12.11 -26.11 -6.37
CA LEU A 212 -13.49 -26.53 -6.16
C LEU A 212 -13.75 -27.93 -6.76
N LYS A 213 -13.32 -28.17 -8.00
CA LYS A 213 -13.45 -29.47 -8.67
C LYS A 213 -12.67 -30.56 -7.92
N ASN A 214 -11.46 -30.25 -7.46
CA ASN A 214 -10.69 -31.20 -6.65
C ASN A 214 -11.40 -31.49 -5.32
N SER A 215 -11.93 -30.46 -4.66
CA SER A 215 -12.70 -30.62 -3.43
C SER A 215 -13.93 -31.50 -3.64
N LEU A 216 -14.72 -31.26 -4.69
CA LEU A 216 -15.88 -32.09 -5.02
C LEU A 216 -15.48 -33.54 -5.32
N ARG A 217 -14.45 -33.75 -6.15
CA ARG A 217 -13.94 -35.10 -6.49
C ARG A 217 -13.54 -35.91 -5.27
N THR A 218 -12.93 -35.27 -4.28
CA THR A 218 -12.38 -35.93 -3.08
C THR A 218 -13.32 -35.90 -1.88
N LEU A 219 -14.53 -35.34 -2.02
CA LEU A 219 -15.50 -35.18 -0.94
C LEU A 219 -15.86 -36.51 -0.28
N LYS A 220 -16.31 -37.50 -1.07
CA LYS A 220 -16.72 -38.81 -0.56
C LYS A 220 -15.60 -39.50 0.22
N ALA A 221 -14.37 -39.41 -0.27
CA ALA A 221 -13.20 -39.97 0.42
C ALA A 221 -12.93 -39.27 1.76
N ARG A 222 -13.06 -37.94 1.83
CA ARG A 222 -12.94 -37.19 3.09
C ARG A 222 -14.04 -37.54 4.08
N GLU A 223 -15.27 -37.72 3.61
CA GLU A 223 -16.40 -38.13 4.45
C GLU A 223 -16.21 -39.54 5.02
N ALA A 224 -15.82 -40.50 4.19
CA ALA A 224 -15.50 -41.86 4.62
C ALA A 224 -14.35 -41.87 5.64
N LYS A 225 -13.28 -41.10 5.39
CA LYS A 225 -12.16 -40.96 6.34
C LYS A 225 -12.61 -40.38 7.68
N ARG A 226 -13.48 -39.37 7.67
CA ARG A 226 -14.04 -38.79 8.90
C ARG A 226 -14.89 -39.82 9.65
N GLN A 227 -15.74 -40.58 8.95
CA GLN A 227 -16.57 -41.62 9.57
C GLN A 227 -15.71 -42.74 10.19
N SER A 228 -14.66 -43.18 9.49
CA SER A 228 -13.71 -44.16 10.02
C SER A 228 -13.00 -43.64 11.28
N ALA A 229 -12.56 -42.37 11.27
CA ALA A 229 -11.96 -41.74 12.45
C ALA A 229 -12.95 -41.71 13.63
N LEU A 230 -14.22 -41.33 13.40
CA LEU A 230 -15.24 -41.34 14.45
C LEU A 230 -15.50 -42.73 15.04
N LYS A 231 -15.43 -43.80 14.24
CA LYS A 231 -15.59 -45.18 14.70
C LYS A 231 -14.41 -45.65 15.56
N SER A 232 -13.21 -45.10 15.35
CA SER A 232 -12.02 -45.44 16.12
C SER A 232 -11.93 -44.75 17.50
N LEU A 233 -12.77 -43.74 17.74
CA LEU A 233 -12.82 -43.04 19.02
C LEU A 233 -13.56 -43.86 20.08
N ASN A 234 -13.18 -43.69 21.35
CA ASN A 234 -13.99 -44.16 22.47
C ASN A 234 -15.36 -43.43 22.49
N GLU A 235 -16.31 -43.97 23.25
CA GLU A 235 -17.70 -43.48 23.24
C GLU A 235 -17.84 -42.00 23.64
N GLY A 236 -17.18 -41.58 24.72
CA GLY A 236 -17.24 -40.20 25.20
C GLY A 236 -16.68 -39.20 24.19
N ASP A 237 -15.51 -39.49 23.62
CA ASP A 237 -14.88 -38.64 22.59
C ASP A 237 -15.67 -38.62 21.29
N ARG A 238 -16.25 -39.76 20.90
CA ARG A 238 -17.11 -39.88 19.73
C ARG A 238 -18.34 -38.99 19.87
N LEU A 239 -19.04 -39.04 21.02
CA LEU A 239 -20.22 -38.20 21.27
C LEU A 239 -19.88 -36.71 21.26
N ARG A 240 -18.80 -36.30 21.94
CA ARG A 240 -18.33 -34.91 21.92
C ARG A 240 -17.99 -34.43 20.51
N THR A 241 -17.29 -35.27 19.73
CA THR A 241 -16.91 -34.93 18.35
C THR A 241 -18.12 -34.82 17.43
N ILE A 242 -19.11 -35.73 17.56
CA ILE A 242 -20.36 -35.65 16.79
C ILE A 242 -21.11 -34.36 17.09
N ALA A 243 -21.22 -33.99 18.37
CA ALA A 243 -21.87 -32.73 18.78
C ALA A 243 -21.14 -31.52 18.17
N ALA A 244 -19.81 -31.45 18.28
CA ALA A 244 -19.01 -30.37 17.71
C ALA A 244 -19.13 -30.29 16.17
N LEU A 245 -19.20 -31.42 15.47
CA LEU A 245 -19.42 -31.45 14.02
C LEU A 245 -20.83 -30.96 13.64
N ALA A 246 -21.85 -31.30 14.44
CA ALA A 246 -23.22 -30.83 14.23
C ALA A 246 -23.33 -29.31 14.45
N GLU A 247 -22.71 -28.80 15.52
CA GLU A 247 -22.62 -27.37 15.80
C GLU A 247 -21.92 -26.62 14.66
N ASN A 248 -20.72 -27.08 14.25
CA ASN A 248 -19.99 -26.49 13.12
C ASN A 248 -20.83 -26.45 11.84
N LYS A 249 -21.58 -27.52 11.55
CA LYS A 249 -22.48 -27.58 10.38
C LYS A 249 -23.61 -26.55 10.51
N GLN A 250 -24.18 -26.36 11.69
CA GLN A 250 -25.23 -25.38 11.93
C GLN A 250 -24.70 -23.95 11.82
N SER A 251 -23.58 -23.63 12.46
CA SER A 251 -22.92 -22.32 12.34
C SER A 251 -22.54 -22.00 10.90
N TYR A 252 -22.09 -22.99 10.14
CA TYR A 252 -21.80 -22.84 8.72
C TYR A 252 -23.07 -22.54 7.91
N LYS A 253 -24.16 -23.28 8.11
CA LYS A 253 -25.45 -23.01 7.44
C LYS A 253 -25.94 -21.60 7.73
N ALA A 254 -25.91 -21.16 8.99
CA ALA A 254 -26.28 -19.80 9.37
C ALA A 254 -25.41 -18.75 8.67
N ARG A 255 -24.10 -18.99 8.57
CA ARG A 255 -23.17 -18.12 7.82
C ARG A 255 -23.54 -18.02 6.35
N ILE A 256 -23.83 -19.14 5.68
CA ILE A 256 -24.23 -19.14 4.26
C ILE A 256 -25.55 -18.41 4.05
N GLU A 257 -26.53 -18.58 4.93
CA GLU A 257 -27.79 -17.86 4.84
C GLU A 257 -27.59 -16.34 4.99
N ASN A 258 -26.75 -15.91 5.94
CA ASN A 258 -26.37 -14.50 6.09
C ASN A 258 -25.64 -13.97 4.85
N GLU A 259 -24.72 -14.75 4.27
CA GLU A 259 -23.99 -14.38 3.06
C GLU A 259 -24.90 -14.20 1.84
N LYS A 260 -25.96 -15.00 1.74
CA LYS A 260 -26.96 -14.90 0.66
C LYS A 260 -27.93 -13.75 0.87
N LYS A 261 -28.47 -13.58 2.08
CA LYS A 261 -29.55 -12.64 2.36
C LYS A 261 -29.04 -11.22 2.59
N GLU A 262 -28.06 -11.07 3.48
CA GLU A 262 -27.57 -9.77 3.93
C GLU A 262 -26.43 -9.27 3.05
N LEU A 263 -25.41 -10.10 2.86
CA LEU A 263 -24.21 -9.70 2.11
C LEU A 263 -24.39 -9.81 0.60
N LYS A 264 -25.37 -10.59 0.14
CA LYS A 264 -25.70 -10.85 -1.27
C LYS A 264 -24.47 -11.14 -2.14
N THR A 265 -23.48 -11.84 -1.58
CA THR A 265 -22.22 -12.13 -2.28
C THR A 265 -22.39 -13.33 -3.21
N GLN A 266 -21.79 -13.23 -4.40
CA GLN A 266 -21.69 -14.34 -5.35
C GLN A 266 -20.72 -15.42 -4.88
N TRP A 267 -19.80 -15.12 -3.97
CA TRP A 267 -18.72 -16.02 -3.58
C TRP A 267 -18.93 -16.49 -2.14
N LEU A 268 -19.65 -17.60 -1.97
CA LEU A 268 -19.95 -18.16 -0.66
C LEU A 268 -18.69 -18.65 0.04
N THR A 269 -18.71 -18.64 1.37
CA THR A 269 -17.65 -19.29 2.17
C THR A 269 -17.65 -20.77 1.83
N ILE A 270 -16.46 -21.36 1.78
CA ILE A 270 -16.28 -22.75 1.40
C ILE A 270 -16.02 -23.58 2.65
N ASP A 271 -16.79 -24.67 2.78
CA ASP A 271 -16.48 -25.78 3.66
C ASP A 271 -16.20 -27.03 2.80
N PRO A 272 -15.09 -27.75 3.03
CA PRO A 272 -14.68 -28.88 2.20
C PRO A 272 -15.62 -30.10 2.32
N TYR A 273 -16.59 -30.08 3.23
CA TYR A 273 -17.61 -31.12 3.43
C TYR A 273 -19.01 -30.66 3.04
N HIS A 274 -19.16 -29.43 2.52
CA HIS A 274 -20.46 -28.91 2.13
C HIS A 274 -20.62 -28.83 0.61
N GLN A 275 -21.07 -29.94 0.01
CA GLN A 275 -21.24 -30.11 -1.44
C GLN A 275 -21.95 -28.92 -2.10
N GLY A 276 -23.11 -28.50 -1.59
CA GLY A 276 -23.91 -27.45 -2.23
C GLY A 276 -23.20 -26.08 -2.30
N ALA A 277 -22.26 -25.79 -1.40
CA ALA A 277 -21.51 -24.53 -1.44
C ALA A 277 -20.34 -24.61 -2.43
N LEU A 278 -19.72 -25.79 -2.54
CA LEU A 278 -18.71 -26.07 -3.55
C LEU A 278 -19.31 -25.97 -4.96
N GLU A 279 -20.47 -26.59 -5.19
CA GLU A 279 -21.19 -26.56 -6.47
C GLU A 279 -21.67 -25.15 -6.83
N TYR A 280 -22.23 -24.42 -5.85
CA TYR A 280 -22.67 -23.04 -6.06
C TYR A 280 -21.52 -22.13 -6.51
N ASN A 281 -20.39 -22.16 -5.80
CA ASN A 281 -19.21 -21.39 -6.17
C ASN A 281 -18.65 -21.82 -7.53
N LEU A 282 -18.67 -23.12 -7.85
CA LEU A 282 -18.18 -23.63 -9.13
C LEU A 282 -19.03 -23.08 -10.29
N LYS A 283 -20.36 -23.17 -10.18
CA LYS A 283 -21.29 -22.61 -11.16
C LYS A 283 -21.10 -21.11 -11.35
N ASN A 284 -20.91 -20.37 -10.25
CA ASN A 284 -20.66 -18.93 -10.34
C ASN A 284 -19.33 -18.61 -11.02
N ALA A 285 -18.28 -19.40 -10.76
CA ALA A 285 -17.00 -19.23 -11.43
C ALA A 285 -17.11 -19.47 -12.95
N GLU A 286 -17.86 -20.49 -13.37
CA GLU A 286 -18.13 -20.78 -14.79
C GLU A 286 -18.94 -19.67 -15.47
N ALA A 287 -20.02 -19.21 -14.82
CA ALA A 287 -20.84 -18.12 -15.33
C ALA A 287 -20.06 -16.81 -15.47
N GLU A 288 -19.22 -16.50 -14.50
CA GLU A 288 -18.41 -15.28 -14.51
C GLU A 288 -17.28 -15.34 -15.57
N LEU A 289 -16.64 -16.50 -15.76
CA LEU A 289 -15.70 -16.69 -16.86
C LEU A 289 -16.37 -16.47 -18.22
N LYS A 290 -17.57 -17.01 -18.42
CA LYS A 290 -18.35 -16.78 -19.64
C LYS A 290 -18.65 -15.29 -19.82
N ARG A 291 -19.09 -14.59 -18.77
CA ARG A 291 -19.37 -13.16 -18.81
C ARG A 291 -18.11 -12.34 -19.18
N LEU A 292 -16.96 -12.68 -18.60
CA LEU A 292 -15.69 -12.01 -18.89
C LEU A 292 -15.20 -12.27 -20.31
N SER A 293 -15.45 -13.46 -20.87
CA SER A 293 -15.08 -13.77 -22.26
C SER A 293 -15.86 -12.95 -23.30
N SER A 294 -17.06 -12.48 -22.95
CA SER A 294 -17.90 -11.63 -23.80
C SER A 294 -17.71 -10.13 -23.52
N TYR A 295 -16.74 -9.75 -22.70
CA TYR A 295 -16.47 -8.34 -22.40
C TYR A 295 -15.83 -7.64 -23.59
N ASP A 296 -16.36 -6.45 -23.93
CA ASP A 296 -15.84 -5.59 -24.98
C ASP A 296 -15.08 -4.39 -24.37
N PRO A 297 -13.74 -4.36 -24.42
CA PRO A 297 -12.93 -3.29 -23.87
C PRO A 297 -13.17 -1.93 -24.53
N SER A 298 -13.66 -1.89 -25.78
CA SER A 298 -13.88 -0.63 -26.51
C SER A 298 -15.00 0.21 -25.89
N LYS A 299 -15.90 -0.41 -25.12
CA LYS A 299 -17.00 0.24 -24.42
C LYS A 299 -16.60 0.81 -23.07
N PHE A 300 -15.37 0.57 -22.60
CA PHE A 300 -14.91 1.08 -21.32
C PHE A 300 -14.71 2.60 -21.36
N LYS A 301 -15.37 3.29 -20.44
CA LYS A 301 -15.17 4.73 -20.21
C LYS A 301 -14.71 4.96 -18.76
N PRO A 302 -13.51 5.52 -18.53
CA PRO A 302 -13.03 5.79 -17.19
C PRO A 302 -13.71 7.02 -16.59
N ALA A 303 -14.17 6.92 -15.35
CA ALA A 303 -14.75 8.06 -14.61
C ALA A 303 -13.67 8.92 -13.93
N GLY A 304 -12.48 8.38 -13.72
CA GLY A 304 -11.38 9.05 -13.02
C GLY A 304 -10.97 10.42 -13.57
N PRO A 305 -10.81 10.60 -14.90
CA PRO A 305 -10.53 11.91 -15.48
C PRO A 305 -11.61 12.94 -15.14
N THR A 306 -12.88 12.62 -15.40
CA THR A 306 -14.01 13.51 -15.08
C THR A 306 -14.08 13.85 -13.59
N TYR A 307 -13.74 12.90 -12.71
CA TYR A 307 -13.68 13.12 -11.27
C TYR A 307 -12.61 14.15 -10.89
N ARG A 308 -11.39 14.00 -11.41
CA ARG A 308 -10.28 14.94 -11.17
C ARG A 308 -10.57 16.32 -11.75
N ASP A 309 -11.16 16.36 -12.95
CA ASP A 309 -11.50 17.61 -13.63
C ASP A 309 -12.55 18.40 -12.84
N ALA A 310 -13.54 17.72 -12.22
CA ALA A 310 -14.53 18.37 -11.36
C ALA A 310 -13.88 19.05 -10.15
N TRP A 311 -12.96 18.36 -9.47
CA TRP A 311 -12.18 18.95 -8.37
C TRP A 311 -11.31 20.12 -8.82
N SER A 312 -10.68 20.01 -9.99
CA SER A 312 -9.86 21.08 -10.59
C SER A 312 -10.70 22.31 -10.92
N ALA A 313 -11.89 22.14 -11.51
CA ALA A 313 -12.83 23.22 -11.80
C ALA A 313 -13.28 23.94 -10.53
N LEU A 314 -13.64 23.19 -9.48
CA LEU A 314 -13.98 23.75 -8.17
C LEU A 314 -12.80 24.53 -7.56
N ALA A 315 -11.58 24.01 -7.63
CA ALA A 315 -10.38 24.70 -7.13
C ALA A 315 -10.13 26.03 -7.86
N LYS A 316 -10.40 26.08 -9.17
CA LYS A 316 -10.28 27.28 -10.02
C LYS A 316 -11.49 28.21 -9.95
N ASN A 317 -12.48 27.90 -9.12
CA ASN A 317 -13.74 28.64 -9.00
C ASN A 317 -14.56 28.73 -10.31
N ASN A 318 -14.37 27.78 -11.23
CA ASN A 318 -15.18 27.67 -12.44
C ASN A 318 -16.40 26.78 -12.14
N LEU A 319 -17.48 27.41 -11.65
CA LEU A 319 -18.63 26.70 -11.11
C LEU A 319 -19.53 26.07 -12.19
N GLU A 320 -19.55 26.65 -13.39
CA GLU A 320 -20.30 26.13 -14.53
C GLU A 320 -19.73 24.79 -15.00
N ASP A 321 -18.43 24.75 -15.27
CA ASP A 321 -17.73 23.51 -15.66
C ASP A 321 -17.81 22.46 -14.55
N ALA A 322 -17.65 22.86 -13.28
CA ALA A 322 -17.80 21.96 -12.15
C ALA A 322 -19.19 21.31 -12.11
N SER A 323 -20.26 22.10 -12.31
CA SER A 323 -21.64 21.62 -12.35
C SER A 323 -21.86 20.60 -13.49
N LEU A 324 -21.37 20.91 -14.69
CA LEU A 324 -21.46 20.02 -15.85
C LEU A 324 -20.71 18.70 -15.63
N LEU A 325 -19.50 18.75 -15.08
CA LEU A 325 -18.70 17.57 -14.79
C LEU A 325 -19.34 16.71 -13.69
N ILE A 326 -19.87 17.32 -12.63
CA ILE A 326 -20.61 16.62 -11.56
C ILE A 326 -21.88 15.96 -12.13
N HIS A 327 -22.60 16.63 -13.02
CA HIS A 327 -23.75 16.04 -13.70
C HIS A 327 -23.33 14.84 -14.56
N HIS A 328 -22.24 14.95 -15.32
CA HIS A 328 -21.70 13.82 -16.09
C HIS A 328 -21.28 12.65 -15.18
N LEU A 329 -20.72 12.90 -14.00
CA LEU A 329 -20.37 11.86 -13.02
C LEU A 329 -21.57 11.02 -12.56
N LYS A 330 -22.78 11.58 -12.53
CA LYS A 330 -24.01 10.82 -12.20
C LYS A 330 -24.27 9.68 -13.20
N SER A 331 -23.90 9.85 -14.47
CA SER A 331 -24.06 8.82 -15.51
C SER A 331 -23.24 7.56 -15.23
N PHE A 332 -22.12 7.70 -14.53
CA PHE A 332 -21.24 6.59 -14.15
C PHE A 332 -21.70 5.86 -12.88
N LYS A 333 -22.73 6.37 -12.19
CA LYS A 333 -23.30 5.78 -10.95
C LYS A 333 -22.24 5.47 -9.89
N LEU A 334 -21.33 6.43 -9.64
CA LEU A 334 -20.34 6.31 -8.59
C LEU A 334 -21.03 6.23 -7.21
N PRO A 335 -20.43 5.52 -6.24
CA PRO A 335 -20.91 5.56 -4.85
C PRO A 335 -20.97 7.00 -4.31
N ASP A 336 -22.02 7.31 -3.55
CA ASP A 336 -22.31 8.67 -3.05
C ASP A 336 -21.16 9.31 -2.28
N ARG A 337 -20.35 8.51 -1.59
CA ARG A 337 -19.15 9.00 -0.88
C ARG A 337 -18.15 9.74 -1.77
N TYR A 338 -18.20 9.56 -3.09
CA TYR A 338 -17.34 10.28 -4.04
C TYR A 338 -18.03 11.50 -4.65
N THR A 339 -19.34 11.43 -4.91
CA THR A 339 -20.09 12.52 -5.55
C THR A 339 -20.61 13.55 -4.56
N ALA A 340 -20.98 13.15 -3.34
CA ALA A 340 -21.51 14.05 -2.32
C ALA A 340 -20.53 15.16 -1.92
N PRO A 341 -19.21 14.91 -1.71
CA PRO A 341 -18.27 15.99 -1.39
C PRO A 341 -18.13 17.03 -2.51
N LEU A 342 -18.20 16.59 -3.78
CA LEU A 342 -18.17 17.49 -4.94
C LEU A 342 -19.41 18.38 -4.98
N VAL A 343 -20.59 17.80 -4.77
CA VAL A 343 -21.87 18.54 -4.73
C VAL A 343 -21.87 19.54 -3.59
N GLN A 344 -21.51 19.12 -2.39
CA GLN A 344 -21.43 19.99 -1.22
C GLN A 344 -20.50 21.18 -1.47
N ARG A 345 -19.30 20.93 -2.01
CA ARG A 345 -18.33 22.01 -2.28
C ARG A 345 -18.78 22.95 -3.38
N LEU A 346 -19.54 22.47 -4.36
CA LEU A 346 -20.18 23.31 -5.38
C LEU A 346 -21.22 24.24 -4.74
N GLU A 347 -22.11 23.70 -3.92
CA GLU A 347 -23.17 24.45 -3.22
C GLU A 347 -22.59 25.52 -2.28
N GLU A 348 -21.56 25.16 -1.51
CA GLU A 348 -20.83 26.09 -0.64
C GLU A 348 -20.24 27.27 -1.44
N LYS A 349 -19.61 26.98 -2.58
CA LYS A 349 -19.02 28.01 -3.46
C LYS A 349 -20.05 28.89 -4.14
N GLN A 350 -21.14 28.31 -4.64
CA GLN A 350 -22.25 29.05 -5.22
C GLN A 350 -22.89 29.99 -4.19
N THR A 351 -23.12 29.49 -2.97
CA THR A 351 -23.66 30.29 -1.86
C THR A 351 -22.73 31.45 -1.50
N ALA A 352 -21.41 31.19 -1.45
CA ALA A 352 -20.42 32.23 -1.18
C ALA A 352 -20.38 33.29 -2.30
N GLN A 353 -20.46 32.88 -3.56
CA GLN A 353 -20.52 33.80 -4.70
C GLN A 353 -21.75 34.70 -4.65
N ILE A 354 -22.94 34.12 -4.42
CA ILE A 354 -24.19 34.88 -4.30
C ILE A 354 -24.10 35.91 -3.17
N LYS A 355 -23.56 35.51 -2.00
CA LYS A 355 -23.36 36.44 -0.87
C LYS A 355 -22.39 37.57 -1.21
N ALA A 356 -21.30 37.27 -1.91
CA ALA A 356 -20.31 38.26 -2.33
C ALA A 356 -20.92 39.26 -3.34
N GLU A 357 -21.69 38.78 -4.32
CA GLU A 357 -22.39 39.62 -5.30
C GLU A 357 -23.44 40.52 -4.63
N GLN A 358 -24.21 39.99 -3.67
CA GLN A 358 -25.17 40.76 -2.89
C GLN A 358 -24.49 41.85 -2.05
N GLN A 359 -23.35 41.54 -1.43
CA GLN A 359 -22.59 42.53 -0.65
C GLN A 359 -22.01 43.62 -1.56
N ALA A 360 -21.40 43.25 -2.69
CA ALA A 360 -20.88 44.21 -3.67
C ALA A 360 -21.97 45.14 -4.21
N ALA A 361 -23.19 44.62 -4.43
CA ALA A 361 -24.34 45.43 -4.83
C ALA A 361 -24.77 46.43 -3.75
N LYS A 362 -24.76 46.03 -2.47
CA LYS A 362 -25.06 46.93 -1.34
C LYS A 362 -24.00 48.02 -1.20
N ASP A 363 -22.73 47.66 -1.29
CA ASP A 363 -21.62 48.59 -1.18
C ASP A 363 -21.65 49.62 -2.33
N LEU A 364 -21.94 49.18 -3.55
CA LEU A 364 -22.12 50.06 -4.71
C LEU A 364 -23.31 51.01 -4.54
N ALA A 365 -24.44 50.51 -4.01
CA ALA A 365 -25.61 51.35 -3.73
C ALA A 365 -25.32 52.41 -2.65
N GLU A 366 -24.57 52.05 -1.61
CA GLU A 366 -24.15 52.99 -0.57
C GLU A 366 -23.18 54.05 -1.11
N GLN A 367 -22.20 53.65 -1.92
CA GLN A 367 -21.29 54.59 -2.59
C GLN A 367 -22.05 55.58 -3.47
N LYS A 368 -23.02 55.11 -4.27
CA LYS A 368 -23.89 55.99 -5.08
C LYS A 368 -24.70 56.95 -4.21
N ARG A 369 -25.23 56.49 -3.07
CA ARG A 369 -25.97 57.32 -2.12
C ARG A 369 -25.09 58.42 -1.51
N LEU A 370 -23.87 58.08 -1.09
CA LEU A 370 -22.92 59.03 -0.53
C LEU A 370 -22.48 60.07 -1.58
N ALA A 371 -22.18 59.62 -2.81
CA ALA A 371 -21.85 60.51 -3.92
C ALA A 371 -23.00 61.48 -4.25
N ALA A 372 -24.24 61.00 -4.27
CA ALA A 372 -25.42 61.84 -4.49
C ALA A 372 -25.61 62.90 -3.38
N LYS A 373 -25.39 62.52 -2.11
CA LYS A 373 -25.43 63.47 -0.98
C LYS A 373 -24.35 64.55 -1.12
N ALA A 374 -23.11 64.16 -1.41
CA ALA A 374 -22.00 65.11 -1.60
C ALA A 374 -22.26 66.07 -2.78
N ALA A 375 -22.81 65.57 -3.89
CA ALA A 375 -23.18 66.38 -5.04
C ALA A 375 -24.29 67.40 -4.69
N ALA A 376 -25.31 66.96 -3.93
CA ALA A 376 -26.38 67.84 -3.48
C ALA A 376 -25.89 68.94 -2.51
N GLU A 377 -24.95 68.61 -1.61
CA GLU A 377 -24.32 69.60 -0.73
C GLU A 377 -23.47 70.61 -1.51
N LYS A 378 -22.72 70.16 -2.51
CA LYS A 378 -21.92 71.05 -3.37
C LYS A 378 -22.82 72.00 -4.16
N ALA A 379 -23.88 71.49 -4.79
CA ALA A 379 -24.85 72.31 -5.51
C ALA A 379 -25.51 73.35 -4.60
N LYS A 380 -25.87 72.99 -3.36
CA LYS A 380 -26.42 73.95 -2.37
C LYS A 380 -25.43 75.07 -2.05
N LYS A 381 -24.15 74.78 -1.87
CA LYS A 381 -23.11 75.80 -1.63
C LYS A 381 -22.95 76.75 -2.82
N GLU A 382 -22.85 76.22 -4.04
CA GLU A 382 -22.74 77.02 -5.26
C GLU A 382 -23.97 77.92 -5.50
N THR A 383 -25.17 77.46 -5.14
CA THR A 383 -26.40 78.26 -5.27
C THR A 383 -26.49 79.37 -4.22
N MET A 384 -25.90 79.18 -3.03
CA MET A 384 -25.83 80.20 -1.99
C MET A 384 -24.77 81.28 -2.30
N GLU A 385 -23.66 80.92 -2.93
CA GLU A 385 -22.63 81.89 -3.37
C GLU A 385 -23.12 82.77 -4.51
N LYS A 386 -23.99 82.28 -5.42
CA LYS A 386 -24.59 83.09 -6.49
C LYS A 386 -25.70 84.06 -6.04
N LYS A 387 -26.14 83.97 -4.78
CA LYS A 387 -27.20 84.84 -4.20
C LYS A 387 -26.65 85.93 -3.28
N LYS A 388 -25.34 85.96 -3.05
CA LYS A 388 -24.62 87.10 -2.49
C LYS A 388 -24.06 87.93 -3.62
#